data_AF-A0A960MFF1-F1
#
_entry.id   AF-A0A960MFF1-F1
#
_cell.length_a   1.000
_cell.length_b   1.000
_cell.length_c   1.000
_cell.angle_alpha   90.00
_cell.angle_beta   90.00
_cell.angle_gamma   90.00
#
_symmetry.space_group_name_H-M   'P 1'
#
loop_
_entity.id
_entity.type
_entity.pdbx_description
1 polymer ?
#
loop_
_entity_poly.entity_id
_entity_poly.type
_entity_poly.pdbx_seq_one_letter_code
_entity_poly.pdbx_strand_id
1 'polypeptide(L)'
;EKYQQEGKETLFLRLKNFVGPDARTENAAAAAEELQMNHGAVRTAIHRLRERYRECLLAAVRDTIGPDENVEDELRHLMAAFQ
;
A
#
# COMPACT_ATOMS: atom_id res chain seq x y z
N GLU A 1 7.24 -9.21 -5.37
CA GLU A 1 7.13 -10.60 -5.87
C GLU A 1 5.72 -10.97 -6.36
N LYS A 2 4.67 -10.96 -5.52
CA LYS A 2 3.31 -11.38 -5.97
C LYS A 2 2.75 -10.66 -7.22
N TYR A 3 2.84 -9.33 -7.30
CA TYR A 3 2.34 -8.59 -8.47
C TYR A 3 3.15 -8.83 -9.75
N GLN A 4 4.42 -9.19 -9.62
CA GLN A 4 5.29 -9.53 -10.73
C GLN A 4 4.96 -10.93 -11.28
N GLN A 5 4.74 -11.90 -10.38
CA GLN A 5 4.32 -13.26 -10.75
C GLN A 5 2.93 -13.30 -11.41
N GLU A 6 2.04 -12.37 -11.05
CA GLU A 6 0.72 -12.24 -11.68
C GLU A 6 0.73 -11.41 -12.97
N GLY A 7 1.88 -10.91 -13.44
CA GLY A 7 1.98 -10.02 -14.61
C GLY A 7 1.35 -8.63 -14.40
N LYS A 8 1.07 -8.26 -13.15
CA LYS A 8 0.42 -7.00 -12.73
C LYS A 8 1.43 -5.98 -12.23
N GLU A 9 2.65 -6.00 -12.77
CA GLU A 9 3.72 -5.11 -12.35
C GLU A 9 3.40 -3.65 -12.68
N THR A 10 2.89 -3.38 -13.89
CA THR A 10 2.44 -2.04 -14.30
C THR A 10 1.34 -1.51 -13.38
N LEU A 11 0.38 -2.36 -13.00
CA LEU A 11 -0.66 -2.02 -12.03
C LEU A 11 -0.05 -1.60 -10.69
N PHE A 12 0.88 -2.39 -10.15
CA PHE A 12 1.55 -2.07 -8.90
C PHE A 12 2.37 -0.78 -8.99
N LEU A 13 3.17 -0.60 -10.04
CA LEU A 13 4.01 0.58 -10.22
C LEU A 13 3.22 1.87 -10.30
N ARG A 14 2.03 1.84 -10.92
CA ARG A 14 1.14 3.00 -10.96
C ARG A 14 0.43 3.21 -9.62
N LEU A 15 -0.02 2.14 -8.96
CA LEU A 15 -0.82 2.24 -7.74
C LEU A 15 0.00 2.44 -6.46
N LYS A 16 1.30 2.08 -6.43
CA LYS A 16 2.16 2.23 -5.23
C LYS A 16 2.24 3.67 -4.73
N ASN A 17 2.17 4.64 -5.64
CA ASN A 17 2.21 6.07 -5.32
C ASN A 17 0.99 6.53 -4.50
N PHE A 18 -0.07 5.71 -4.43
CA PHE A 18 -1.27 5.99 -3.66
C PHE A 18 -1.28 5.36 -2.26
N VAL A 19 -0.19 4.70 -1.86
CA VAL A 19 -0.09 4.03 -0.56
C VAL A 19 0.45 4.97 0.53
N GLY A 20 1.29 5.94 0.15
CA GLY A 20 1.92 6.87 1.09
C GLY A 20 1.03 8.02 1.57
N PRO A 21 1.48 8.79 2.57
CA PRO A 21 0.76 9.94 3.13
C PRO A 21 0.44 11.03 2.10
N ASP A 22 1.29 11.20 1.08
CA ASP A 22 1.09 12.16 -0.02
C ASP A 22 0.19 11.66 -1.15
N ALA A 23 -0.53 10.55 -0.94
CA ALA A 23 -1.42 9.97 -1.93
C ALA A 23 -2.60 10.93 -2.26
N ARG A 24 -2.42 11.78 -3.28
CA ARG A 24 -3.48 12.66 -3.78
C ARG A 24 -4.46 11.89 -4.68
N THR A 25 -5.74 12.03 -4.37
CA THR A 25 -6.87 11.46 -5.14
C THR A 25 -6.90 11.95 -6.58
N GLU A 26 -6.34 13.13 -6.84
CA GLU A 26 -6.22 13.77 -8.16
C GLU A 26 -5.44 12.90 -9.15
N ASN A 27 -4.45 12.13 -8.69
CA ASN A 27 -3.67 11.24 -9.54
C ASN A 27 -4.43 9.96 -9.96
N ALA A 28 -5.54 9.63 -9.28
CA ALA A 28 -6.25 8.37 -9.51
C ALA A 28 -7.00 8.36 -10.86
N ALA A 29 -7.37 9.54 -11.37
CA ALA A 29 -7.98 9.69 -12.69
C ALA A 29 -7.00 9.34 -13.82
N ALA A 30 -5.79 9.90 -13.77
CA ALA A 30 -4.73 9.57 -14.72
C ALA A 30 -4.33 8.08 -14.65
N ALA A 31 -4.34 7.49 -13.44
CA ALA A 31 -4.12 6.05 -13.28
C ALA A 31 -5.23 5.20 -13.92
N ALA A 32 -6.50 5.67 -13.92
CA ALA A 32 -7.62 4.97 -14.53
C ALA A 32 -7.48 4.88 -16.06
N GLU A 33 -7.09 5.98 -16.70
CA GLU A 33 -6.85 6.03 -18.14
C GLU A 33 -5.70 5.11 -18.55
N GLU A 34 -4.55 5.20 -17.88
CA GLU A 34 -3.38 4.38 -18.22
C GLU A 34 -3.58 2.89 -17.95
N LEU A 35 -4.36 2.53 -16.94
CA LEU A 35 -4.67 1.13 -16.62
C LEU A 35 -5.86 0.60 -17.41
N GLN A 36 -6.52 1.43 -18.24
CA GLN A 36 -7.77 1.12 -18.94
C GLN A 36 -8.86 0.58 -17.99
N MET A 37 -8.91 1.14 -16.78
CA MET A 37 -9.84 0.76 -15.73
C MET A 37 -10.82 1.90 -15.48
N ASN A 38 -12.04 1.58 -15.05
CA ASN A 38 -12.93 2.63 -14.54
C ASN A 38 -12.45 3.13 -13.17
N HIS A 39 -12.84 4.35 -12.81
CA HIS A 39 -12.45 4.98 -11.53
C HIS A 39 -12.81 4.14 -10.30
N GLY A 40 -13.95 3.44 -10.33
CA GLY A 40 -14.37 2.56 -9.23
C GLY A 40 -13.40 1.40 -9.04
N ALA A 41 -12.99 0.74 -10.13
CA ALA A 41 -12.05 -0.36 -10.11
C ALA A 41 -10.65 0.08 -9.62
N VAL A 42 -10.18 1.27 -10.02
CA VAL A 42 -8.93 1.86 -9.51
C VAL A 42 -9.02 2.09 -8.01
N ARG A 43 -10.13 2.69 -7.54
CA ARG A 43 -10.33 2.94 -6.10
C ARG A 43 -10.29 1.63 -5.31
N THR A 44 -10.98 0.59 -5.76
CA THR A 44 -10.92 -0.72 -5.10
C THR A 44 -9.52 -1.34 -5.15
N ALA A 45 -8.80 -1.18 -6.26
CA ALA A 45 -7.43 -1.68 -6.38
C ALA A 45 -6.47 -0.95 -5.41
N ILE A 46 -6.62 0.36 -5.23
CA ILE A 46 -5.88 1.15 -4.23
C ILE A 46 -6.23 0.67 -2.81
N HIS A 47 -7.51 0.51 -2.49
CA HIS A 47 -7.92 0.01 -1.17
C HIS A 47 -7.29 -1.35 -0.86
N ARG A 48 -7.37 -2.30 -1.79
CA ARG A 48 -6.73 -3.62 -1.65
C ARG A 48 -5.21 -3.54 -1.52
N LEU A 49 -4.57 -2.62 -2.23
CA LEU A 49 -3.13 -2.43 -2.14
C LEU A 49 -2.71 -1.89 -0.77
N ARG A 50 -3.47 -0.92 -0.22
CA ARG A 50 -3.23 -0.35 1.11
C ARG A 50 -3.41 -1.38 2.22
N GLU A 51 -4.46 -2.19 2.14
CA GLU A 51 -4.71 -3.28 3.10
C GLU A 51 -3.54 -4.26 3.12
N ARG A 52 -3.14 -4.76 1.95
CA ARG A 52 -1.99 -5.67 1.82
C ARG A 52 -0.66 -5.04 2.25
N TYR A 53 -0.45 -3.76 1.95
CA TYR A 53 0.74 -3.05 2.42
C TYR A 53 0.77 -3.00 3.95
N ARG A 54 -0.37 -2.67 4.58
CA ARG A 54 -0.49 -2.67 6.04
C ARG A 54 -0.22 -4.05 6.62
N GLU A 55 -0.76 -5.12 6.04
CA GLU A 55 -0.51 -6.49 6.48
C GLU A 55 0.98 -6.87 6.39
N CYS A 56 1.64 -6.57 5.27
CA CYS A 56 3.06 -6.83 5.10
C CYS A 56 3.92 -6.01 6.07
N LEU A 57 3.56 -4.74 6.29
CA LEU A 57 4.27 -3.89 7.24
C LEU A 57 4.09 -4.40 8.69
N LEU A 58 2.87 -4.75 9.09
CA LEU A 58 2.59 -5.34 10.39
C LEU A 58 3.37 -6.64 10.62
N ALA A 59 3.42 -7.51 9.61
CA ALA A 59 4.20 -8.74 9.67
C ALA A 59 5.70 -8.46 9.84
N ALA A 60 6.26 -7.55 9.05
CA ALA A 60 7.68 -7.19 9.14
C ALA A 60 8.04 -6.56 10.50
N VAL A 61 7.17 -5.70 11.03
CA VAL A 61 7.35 -5.11 12.37
C VAL A 61 7.30 -6.21 13.43
N ARG A 62 6.27 -7.07 13.40
CA ARG A 62 6.15 -8.20 14.35
C ARG A 62 7.34 -9.15 14.31
N ASP A 63 7.86 -9.46 13.12
CA ASP A 63 9.04 -10.29 12.96
C ASP A 63 10.31 -9.63 13.54
N THR A 64 10.31 -8.29 13.68
CA THR A 64 11.40 -7.51 14.25
C THR A 64 11.32 -7.42 15.78
N ILE A 65 10.13 -7.12 16.32
CA ILE A 65 9.94 -6.92 17.77
C ILE A 65 9.64 -8.23 18.52
N GLY A 66 9.17 -9.27 17.82
CA GLY A 66 8.76 -10.53 18.43
C GLY A 66 7.25 -10.63 18.70
N PRO A 67 6.74 -11.84 18.97
CA PRO A 67 5.30 -12.12 19.00
C PRO A 67 4.56 -11.57 20.23
N ASP A 68 5.27 -11.26 21.32
CA ASP A 68 4.70 -10.79 22.58
C ASP A 68 4.62 -9.26 22.69
N GLU A 69 5.20 -8.54 21.72
CA GLU A 69 5.27 -7.08 21.70
C GLU A 69 4.08 -6.44 20.97
N ASN A 70 3.72 -5.21 21.35
CA ASN A 70 2.59 -4.50 20.74
C ASN A 70 2.96 -3.86 19.40
N VAL A 71 2.63 -4.55 18.32
CA VAL A 71 2.86 -4.10 16.93
C VAL A 71 2.20 -2.76 16.61
N GLU A 72 1.02 -2.45 17.18
CA GLU A 72 0.35 -1.17 16.91
C GLU A 72 1.06 0.02 17.56
N ASP A 73 1.61 -0.18 18.76
CA ASP A 73 2.40 0.84 19.46
C ASP A 73 3.72 1.08 18.74
N GLU A 74 4.39 0.01 18.28
CA GLU A 74 5.63 0.12 17.50
C GLU A 74 5.40 0.84 16.17
N LEU A 75 4.30 0.55 15.45
CA LEU A 75 3.95 1.28 14.24
C LEU A 75 3.73 2.77 14.48
N ARG A 76 3.11 3.13 15.61
CA ARG A 76 2.91 4.53 15.98
C ARG A 76 4.26 5.21 16.25
N HIS A 77 5.17 4.52 16.93
CA HIS A 77 6.53 4.99 17.17
C HIS A 77 7.30 5.18 15.86
N LEU A 78 7.24 4.19 14.97
CA LEU A 78 7.88 4.22 13.66
C LEU A 78 7.39 5.42 12.84
N MET A 79 6.08 5.63 12.76
CA MET A 79 5.51 6.79 12.05
C MET A 79 5.94 8.11 12.67
N ALA A 80 6.01 8.21 14.00
CA ALA A 80 6.45 9.42 14.70
C ALA A 80 7.93 9.74 14.47
N ALA A 81 8.78 8.72 14.29
CA ALA A 81 10.21 8.90 14.00
C ALA A 81 10.49 9.43 12.58
N PHE A 82 9.53 9.33 11.67
CA PHE A 82 9.63 9.82 10.28
C PHE A 82 8.84 11.12 10.03
N GLN A 83 8.48 11.87 11.08
CA GLN A 83 7.86 13.21 10.98
C GLN A 83 8.89 14.33 10.94
#